data_AF-A0A172TFQ7-F1
#
_entry.id   AF-A0A172TFQ7-F1
#
_cell.length_a   1.000
_cell.length_b   1.000
_cell.length_c   1.000
_cell.angle_alpha   90.00
_cell.angle_beta   90.00
_cell.angle_gamma   90.00
#
_symmetry.space_group_name_H-M   'P 1'
#
loop_
_entity.id
_entity.type
_entity.pdbx_description
1 polymer ?
#
loop_
_entity_poly.entity_id
_entity_poly.type
_entity_poly.pdbx_seq_one_letter_code
_entity_poly.pdbx_strand_id
1 'polypeptide(L)'
;MLQNRPLVTLEEMVTESELFQSVYPDLIGEMERIENARGKLNDFQLMLAVAHAKNGLGVLSYERRQIINAIFDSFINLYRKNGRMSAERWAKETFGCYIESELEDVSDVVVRIEELHHLIHDRETELLQMYRELYMLENYTQKDEPAPAVDSPSGEPNASNDGGRS
;
A
#
# COMPACT_ATOMS: atom_id res chain seq x y z
N MET A 1 -8.19 19.61 -45.84
CA MET A 1 -6.93 19.15 -45.22
C MET A 1 -7.31 18.39 -43.97
N LEU A 2 -7.13 17.07 -43.96
CA LEU A 2 -7.36 16.24 -42.78
C LEU A 2 -6.13 16.39 -41.87
N GLN A 3 -6.21 17.27 -40.87
CA GLN A 3 -5.23 17.28 -39.80
C GLN A 3 -5.39 15.99 -39.00
N ASN A 4 -4.50 15.02 -39.25
CA ASN A 4 -4.21 13.96 -38.30
C ASN A 4 -3.88 14.62 -36.97
N ARG A 5 -4.81 14.56 -36.01
CA ARG A 5 -4.52 14.92 -34.63
C ARG A 5 -3.35 14.04 -34.15
N PRO A 6 -2.34 14.60 -33.46
CA PRO A 6 -1.31 13.78 -32.88
C PRO A 6 -1.96 12.81 -31.90
N LEU A 7 -1.51 11.56 -31.90
CA LEU A 7 -1.86 10.62 -30.83
C LEU A 7 -1.49 11.30 -29.52
N VAL A 8 -2.48 11.51 -28.64
CA VAL A 8 -2.27 11.98 -27.27
C VAL A 8 -1.14 11.14 -26.69
N THR A 9 -0.07 11.81 -26.28
CA THR A 9 1.10 11.15 -25.72
C THR A 9 0.74 10.57 -24.35
N LEU A 10 1.47 9.54 -23.92
CA LEU A 10 1.29 8.96 -22.59
C LEU A 10 1.45 10.01 -21.49
N GLU A 11 2.37 10.96 -21.68
CA GLU A 11 2.64 12.06 -20.76
C GLU A 11 1.46 13.03 -20.63
N GLU A 12 0.85 13.42 -21.75
CA GLU A 12 -0.38 14.22 -21.76
C GLU A 12 -1.53 13.47 -21.07
N MET A 13 -1.68 12.16 -21.32
CA MET A 13 -2.72 11.37 -20.68
C MET A 13 -2.54 11.29 -19.14
N VAL A 14 -1.31 11.11 -18.66
CA VAL A 14 -0.99 11.09 -17.22
C VAL A 14 -1.26 12.44 -16.60
N THR A 15 -0.74 13.51 -17.21
CA THR A 15 -0.88 14.88 -16.70
C THR A 15 -2.35 15.31 -16.61
N GLU A 16 -3.16 14.89 -17.58
CA GLU A 16 -4.58 15.24 -17.63
C GLU A 16 -5.38 14.42 -16.62
N SER A 17 -4.94 13.19 -16.35
CA SER A 17 -5.48 12.34 -15.29
C SER A 17 -5.22 12.93 -13.92
N GLU A 18 -3.98 13.34 -13.63
CA GLU A 18 -3.61 14.02 -12.38
C GLU A 18 -4.38 15.32 -12.18
N LEU A 19 -4.57 16.08 -13.26
CA LEU A 19 -5.31 17.32 -13.23
C LEU A 19 -6.80 17.09 -12.94
N PHE A 20 -7.40 16.02 -13.47
CA PHE A 20 -8.77 15.66 -13.13
C PHE A 20 -8.89 15.13 -11.70
N GLN A 21 -7.94 14.29 -11.26
CA GLN A 21 -7.88 13.77 -9.90
C GLN A 21 -7.85 14.91 -8.86
N SER A 22 -7.08 15.97 -9.11
CA SER A 22 -6.91 17.06 -8.13
C SER A 22 -8.19 17.85 -7.86
N VAL A 23 -9.14 17.88 -8.79
CA VAL A 23 -10.44 18.58 -8.64
C VAL A 23 -11.62 17.63 -8.45
N TYR A 24 -11.37 16.33 -8.48
CA TYR A 24 -12.40 15.32 -8.32
C TYR A 24 -13.07 15.35 -6.93
N PRO A 25 -12.33 15.51 -5.81
CA PRO A 25 -12.95 15.63 -4.49
C PRO A 25 -13.93 16.82 -4.40
N ASP A 26 -13.56 17.98 -4.97
CA ASP A 26 -14.42 19.16 -5.00
C ASP A 26 -15.69 18.93 -5.82
N LEU A 27 -15.57 18.22 -6.95
CA LEU A 27 -16.71 17.85 -7.78
C LEU A 27 -17.68 16.97 -6.98
N ILE A 28 -17.18 15.88 -6.39
CA ILE A 28 -18.04 14.94 -5.69
C ILE A 28 -18.64 15.56 -4.43
N GLY A 29 -17.85 16.28 -3.63
CA GLY A 29 -18.34 16.96 -2.42
C GLY A 29 -19.47 17.94 -2.74
N GLU A 30 -19.36 18.69 -3.84
CA GLU A 30 -20.42 19.60 -4.27
C GLU A 30 -21.67 18.84 -4.78
N MET A 31 -21.47 17.73 -5.50
CA MET A 31 -22.58 16.87 -5.93
C MET A 31 -23.31 16.27 -4.73
N GLU A 32 -22.59 15.67 -3.77
CA GLU A 32 -23.16 15.07 -2.57
C GLU A 32 -23.93 16.08 -1.72
N ARG A 33 -23.36 17.28 -1.54
CA ARG A 33 -24.03 18.38 -0.84
C ARG A 33 -25.38 18.72 -1.46
N ILE A 34 -25.45 18.76 -2.80
CA ILE A 34 -26.69 19.05 -3.52
C ILE A 34 -27.65 17.85 -3.49
N GLU A 35 -27.16 16.63 -3.67
CA GLU A 35 -27.97 15.40 -3.61
C GLU A 35 -28.62 15.22 -2.25
N ASN A 36 -27.87 15.43 -1.17
CA ASN A 36 -28.37 15.32 0.20
C ASN A 36 -29.45 16.37 0.51
N ALA A 37 -29.38 17.55 -0.11
CA ALA A 37 -30.33 18.63 0.11
C ALA A 37 -31.59 18.52 -0.76
N ARG A 38 -31.48 18.02 -2.01
CA ARG A 38 -32.53 18.15 -3.03
C ARG A 38 -32.78 16.88 -3.86
N GLY A 39 -32.02 15.82 -3.64
CA GLY A 39 -32.01 14.62 -4.47
C GLY A 39 -31.21 14.81 -5.76
N LYS A 40 -31.42 13.90 -6.72
CA LYS A 40 -30.65 13.81 -7.98
C LYS A 40 -30.47 15.17 -8.67
N LEU A 41 -29.24 15.48 -9.06
CA LEU A 41 -28.91 16.75 -9.70
C LEU A 41 -29.55 16.85 -11.09
N ASN A 42 -30.08 18.04 -11.39
CA ASN A 42 -30.45 18.44 -12.74
C ASN A 42 -29.25 19.01 -13.51
N ASP A 43 -29.44 19.28 -14.81
CA ASP A 43 -28.38 19.75 -15.70
C ASP A 43 -27.72 21.05 -15.26
N PHE A 44 -28.50 21.98 -14.72
CA PHE A 44 -27.98 23.25 -14.22
C PHE A 44 -27.11 23.03 -12.98
N GLN A 45 -27.54 22.17 -12.07
CA GLN A 45 -26.78 21.82 -10.86
C GLN A 45 -25.49 21.07 -11.21
N LEU A 46 -25.53 20.14 -12.17
CA LEU A 46 -24.33 19.45 -12.66
C LEU A 46 -23.33 20.43 -13.27
N MET A 47 -23.81 21.37 -14.08
CA MET A 47 -22.97 22.39 -14.69
C MET A 47 -22.33 23.29 -13.64
N LEU A 48 -23.09 23.67 -12.59
CA LEU A 48 -22.56 24.45 -11.48
C LEU A 48 -21.51 23.68 -10.68
N ALA A 49 -21.75 22.39 -10.38
CA ALA A 49 -20.78 21.55 -9.66
C ALA A 49 -19.47 21.43 -10.45
N VAL A 50 -19.57 21.23 -11.76
CA VAL A 50 -18.39 21.21 -12.65
C VAL A 50 -17.70 22.57 -12.71
N ALA A 51 -18.44 23.68 -12.79
CA ALA A 51 -17.86 25.01 -12.78
C ALA A 51 -17.12 25.29 -11.46
N HIS A 52 -17.69 24.84 -10.33
CA HIS A 52 -17.06 24.94 -9.01
C HIS A 52 -15.75 24.16 -8.96
N ALA A 53 -15.75 22.88 -9.34
CA ALA A 53 -14.55 22.04 -9.37
C ALA A 53 -13.46 22.62 -10.27
N LYS A 54 -13.84 23.17 -11.44
CA LYS A 54 -12.89 23.78 -12.37
C LYS A 54 -12.16 25.01 -11.83
N ASN A 55 -12.67 25.66 -10.77
CA ASN A 55 -11.96 26.77 -10.13
C ASN A 55 -10.60 26.33 -9.54
N GLY A 56 -10.46 25.05 -9.17
CA GLY A 56 -9.19 24.48 -8.68
C GLY A 56 -8.11 24.29 -9.74
N LEU A 57 -8.46 24.37 -11.04
CA LEU A 57 -7.54 24.02 -12.15
C LEU A 57 -6.59 25.14 -12.57
N GLY A 58 -6.78 26.36 -12.08
CA GLY A 58 -5.98 27.51 -12.50
C GLY A 58 -6.06 27.80 -14.01
N VAL A 59 -5.02 28.44 -14.55
CA VAL A 59 -4.96 28.82 -15.97
C VAL A 59 -4.40 27.66 -16.80
N LEU A 60 -5.29 27.00 -17.55
CA LEU A 60 -4.93 25.95 -18.51
C LEU A 60 -4.75 26.50 -19.92
N SER A 61 -3.90 25.83 -20.72
CA SER A 61 -3.84 26.02 -22.16
C SER A 61 -5.16 25.62 -22.84
N TYR A 62 -5.38 26.08 -24.07
CA TYR A 62 -6.60 25.77 -24.82
C TYR A 62 -6.82 24.26 -24.99
N GLU A 63 -5.76 23.54 -25.37
CA GLU A 63 -5.79 22.09 -25.60
C GLU A 63 -6.13 21.32 -24.32
N ARG A 64 -5.45 21.62 -23.21
CA ARG A 64 -5.72 20.98 -21.91
C ARG A 64 -7.14 21.24 -21.43
N ARG A 65 -7.66 22.45 -21.67
CA ARG A 65 -9.07 22.78 -21.37
C ARG A 65 -10.05 21.93 -22.19
N GLN A 66 -9.76 21.64 -23.45
CA GLN A 66 -10.60 20.76 -24.28
C GLN A 66 -10.63 19.34 -23.73
N ILE A 67 -9.47 18.80 -23.35
CA ILE A 67 -9.38 17.43 -22.80
C ILE A 67 -10.14 17.34 -21.49
N ILE A 68 -9.90 18.26 -20.55
CA ILE A 68 -10.60 18.28 -19.27
C ILE A 68 -12.11 18.44 -19.46
N ASN A 69 -12.56 19.31 -20.37
CA ASN A 69 -13.98 19.44 -20.68
C ASN A 69 -14.57 18.11 -21.18
N ALA A 70 -13.87 17.40 -22.06
CA ALA A 70 -14.32 16.10 -22.56
C ALA A 70 -14.41 15.04 -21.45
N ILE A 71 -13.50 15.07 -20.47
CA ILE A 71 -13.56 14.22 -19.27
C ILE A 71 -14.81 14.53 -18.45
N PHE A 72 -15.05 15.81 -18.13
CA PHE A 72 -16.26 16.22 -17.39
C PHE A 72 -17.55 15.89 -18.15
N ASP A 73 -17.58 16.07 -19.46
CA ASP A 73 -18.74 15.72 -20.28
C ASP A 73 -19.02 14.20 -20.24
N SER A 74 -17.97 13.38 -20.27
CA SER A 74 -18.08 11.93 -20.14
C SER A 74 -18.61 11.53 -18.78
N PHE A 75 -18.08 12.14 -17.70
CA PHE A 75 -18.56 11.95 -16.34
C PHE A 75 -20.05 12.30 -16.20
N ILE A 76 -20.45 13.50 -16.66
CA ILE A 76 -21.84 13.98 -16.60
C ILE A 76 -22.76 13.04 -17.39
N ASN A 77 -22.34 12.57 -18.56
CA ASN A 77 -23.13 11.67 -19.38
C ASN A 77 -23.35 10.32 -18.69
N LEU A 78 -22.35 9.79 -18.00
CA LEU A 78 -22.48 8.58 -17.20
C LEU A 78 -23.41 8.80 -16.00
N TYR A 79 -23.25 9.93 -15.30
CA TYR A 79 -24.12 10.29 -14.17
C TYR A 79 -25.59 10.37 -14.61
N ARG A 80 -25.87 11.03 -15.75
CA ARG A 80 -27.23 11.17 -16.28
C ARG A 80 -27.88 9.81 -16.55
N LYS A 81 -27.15 8.94 -17.25
CA LYS A 81 -27.66 7.64 -17.72
C LYS A 81 -27.81 6.63 -16.58
N ASN A 82 -26.78 6.52 -15.74
CA ASN A 82 -26.62 5.38 -14.83
C ASN A 82 -26.48 5.78 -13.35
N GLY A 83 -26.57 7.08 -13.04
CA GLY A 83 -26.46 7.61 -11.68
C GLY A 83 -25.02 7.78 -11.18
N ARG A 84 -24.90 8.33 -9.97
CA ARG A 84 -23.63 8.71 -9.33
C ARG A 84 -22.62 7.58 -9.23
N MET A 85 -23.03 6.44 -8.66
CA MET A 85 -22.16 5.26 -8.48
C MET A 85 -21.48 4.80 -9.77
N SER A 86 -22.16 4.92 -10.92
CA SER A 86 -21.59 4.52 -12.21
C SER A 86 -20.57 5.51 -12.74
N ALA A 87 -20.81 6.81 -12.53
CA ALA A 87 -19.86 7.86 -12.90
C ALA A 87 -18.61 7.82 -12.01
N GLU A 88 -18.78 7.60 -10.71
CA GLU A 88 -17.68 7.47 -9.75
C GLU A 88 -16.82 6.22 -10.04
N ARG A 89 -17.45 5.07 -10.30
CA ARG A 89 -16.73 3.86 -10.71
C ARG A 89 -15.88 4.11 -11.95
N TRP A 90 -16.44 4.75 -12.97
CA TRP A 90 -15.69 5.07 -14.18
C TRP A 90 -14.51 6.01 -13.90
N ALA A 91 -14.69 7.02 -13.04
CA ALA A 91 -13.61 7.94 -12.66
C ALA A 91 -12.49 7.20 -11.90
N LYS A 92 -12.86 6.28 -11.00
CA LYS A 92 -11.92 5.41 -10.26
C LYS A 92 -11.17 4.47 -11.19
N GLU A 93 -11.86 3.79 -12.11
CA GLU A 93 -11.25 2.82 -13.03
C GLU A 93 -10.39 3.49 -14.12
N THR A 94 -10.80 4.66 -14.61
CA THR A 94 -10.13 5.33 -15.73
C THR A 94 -8.98 6.21 -15.27
N PHE A 95 -9.17 6.93 -14.15
CA PHE A 95 -8.25 7.95 -13.69
C PHE A 95 -7.71 7.67 -12.29
N GLY A 96 -8.14 6.61 -11.60
CA GLY A 96 -7.71 6.39 -10.21
C GLY A 96 -8.22 7.46 -9.24
N CYS A 97 -9.38 8.06 -9.51
CA CYS A 97 -9.97 9.03 -8.61
C CYS A 97 -10.54 8.35 -7.36
N TYR A 98 -10.16 8.85 -6.18
CA TYR A 98 -10.71 8.44 -4.89
C TYR A 98 -11.24 9.68 -4.16
N ILE A 99 -12.34 9.52 -3.45
CA ILE A 99 -12.77 10.51 -2.45
C ILE A 99 -12.02 10.12 -1.18
N GLU A 100 -11.32 11.04 -0.53
CA GLU A 100 -10.59 10.75 0.72
C GLU A 100 -11.51 10.17 1.82
N SER A 101 -12.83 10.34 1.70
CA SER A 101 -13.82 9.64 2.53
C SER A 101 -13.83 8.10 2.37
N GLU A 102 -13.28 7.52 1.29
CA GLU A 102 -13.03 6.07 1.19
C GLU A 102 -11.70 5.64 1.83
N LEU A 103 -10.82 6.60 2.15
CA LEU A 103 -9.54 6.34 2.82
C LEU A 103 -9.67 6.35 4.35
N GLU A 104 -10.84 6.70 4.89
CA GLU A 104 -11.05 6.87 6.32
C GLU A 104 -12.36 6.22 6.80
N ASP A 105 -12.34 4.91 7.01
CA ASP A 105 -12.67 4.45 8.36
C ASP A 105 -11.35 4.31 9.12
N VAL A 106 -10.74 5.45 9.48
CA VAL A 106 -9.49 5.49 10.28
C VAL A 106 -9.67 4.70 11.58
N SER A 107 -10.90 4.61 12.08
CA SER A 107 -11.21 3.75 13.23
C SER A 107 -10.94 2.29 12.91
N ASP A 108 -11.42 1.76 11.78
CA ASP A 108 -11.15 0.38 11.37
C ASP A 108 -9.66 0.13 11.12
N VAL A 109 -8.94 1.10 10.56
CA VAL A 109 -7.49 1.01 10.35
C VAL A 109 -6.74 1.01 11.68
N VAL A 110 -7.11 1.86 12.64
CA VAL A 110 -6.51 1.92 13.98
C VAL A 110 -6.79 0.62 14.75
N VAL A 111 -8.03 0.13 14.73
CA VAL A 111 -8.40 -1.16 15.34
C VAL A 111 -7.55 -2.29 14.74
N ARG A 112 -7.40 -2.32 13.41
CA ARG A 112 -6.59 -3.34 12.75
C ARG A 112 -5.11 -3.26 13.11
N ILE A 113 -4.57 -2.05 13.28
CA ILE A 113 -3.19 -1.84 13.73
C ILE A 113 -3.02 -2.36 15.16
N GLU A 114 -3.94 -2.07 16.07
CA GLU A 114 -3.91 -2.57 17.45
C GLU A 114 -3.99 -4.10 17.51
N GLU A 115 -4.86 -4.72 16.71
CA GLU A 115 -4.95 -6.18 16.58
C GLU A 115 -3.62 -6.79 16.11
N LEU A 116 -2.99 -6.18 15.10
CA LEU A 116 -1.71 -6.65 14.57
C LEU A 116 -0.59 -6.50 15.60
N HIS A 117 -0.58 -5.42 16.38
CA HIS A 117 0.38 -5.26 17.49
C HIS A 117 0.23 -6.35 18.54
N HIS A 118 -1.00 -6.69 18.95
CA HIS A 118 -1.24 -7.79 19.89
C HIS A 118 -0.77 -9.13 19.31
N LEU A 119 -1.11 -9.40 18.05
CA LEU A 119 -0.70 -10.64 17.39
C LEU A 119 0.82 -10.76 17.31
N ILE A 120 1.53 -9.68 16.97
CA ILE A 120 3.00 -9.68 16.93
C ILE A 120 3.56 -9.99 18.32
N HIS A 121 3.04 -9.35 19.36
CA HIS A 121 3.52 -9.56 20.73
C HIS A 121 3.33 -11.02 21.20
N ASP A 122 2.19 -11.63 20.88
CA ASP A 122 1.92 -13.03 21.20
C ASP A 122 2.88 -13.97 20.47
N ARG A 123 3.14 -13.70 19.19
CA ARG A 123 4.07 -14.49 18.37
C ARG A 123 5.52 -14.35 18.82
N GLU A 124 5.94 -13.15 19.22
CA GLU A 124 7.26 -12.91 19.79
C GLU A 124 7.44 -13.66 21.11
N THR A 125 6.41 -13.70 21.95
CA THR A 125 6.43 -14.45 23.21
C THR A 125 6.52 -15.96 22.98
N GLU A 126 5.72 -16.48 22.05
CA GLU A 126 5.75 -17.88 21.62
C GLU A 126 7.14 -18.27 21.11
N LEU A 127 7.72 -17.42 20.26
CA LEU A 127 9.07 -17.61 19.71
C LEU A 127 10.14 -17.63 20.80
N LEU A 128 10.09 -16.72 21.77
CA LEU A 128 11.02 -16.69 22.91
C LEU A 128 10.90 -17.95 23.77
N GLN A 129 9.69 -18.50 23.93
CA GLN A 129 9.49 -19.74 24.67
C GLN A 129 10.11 -20.94 23.94
N MET A 130 9.92 -21.03 22.61
CA MET A 130 10.57 -22.06 21.79
C MET A 130 12.09 -21.97 21.85
N TYR A 131 12.68 -20.77 21.81
CA TYR A 131 14.13 -20.61 21.95
C TYR A 131 14.66 -21.09 23.30
N ARG A 132 13.92 -20.85 24.39
CA ARG A 132 14.30 -21.36 25.72
C ARG A 132 14.27 -22.88 25.76
N GLU A 133 13.23 -23.50 25.19
CA GLU A 133 13.12 -24.95 25.12
C GLU A 133 14.25 -25.57 24.30
N LEU A 134 14.53 -25.00 23.12
CA LEU A 134 15.65 -25.41 22.27
C LEU A 134 16.98 -25.37 23.03
N TYR A 135 17.27 -24.24 23.69
CA TYR A 135 18.49 -24.09 24.49
C TYR A 135 18.59 -25.15 25.60
N MET A 136 17.48 -25.45 26.28
CA MET A 136 17.47 -26.51 27.29
C MET A 136 17.81 -27.88 26.68
N LEU A 137 17.21 -28.23 25.54
CA LEU A 137 17.44 -29.50 24.85
C LEU A 137 18.87 -29.62 24.28
N GLU A 138 19.43 -28.54 23.74
CA GLU A 138 20.83 -28.47 23.31
C GLU A 138 21.80 -28.72 24.48
N ASN A 139 21.50 -28.17 25.66
CA ASN A 139 22.32 -28.42 26.85
C ASN A 139 22.20 -29.85 27.39
N TYR A 140 21.07 -30.53 27.18
CA TYR A 140 20.94 -31.96 27.53
C TYR A 140 21.76 -32.84 26.58
N THR A 141 21.72 -32.57 25.28
CA THR A 141 22.48 -33.32 24.28
C THR A 141 24.00 -33.11 24.41
N GLN A 142 24.46 -31.96 24.88
CA GLN A 142 25.88 -31.74 25.23
C GLN A 142 26.33 -32.44 26.52
N LYS A 143 25.40 -32.85 27.40
CA LYS A 143 25.71 -33.50 28.68
C LYS A 143 25.88 -35.01 28.59
N ASP A 144 25.49 -35.60 27.46
CA ASP A 144 25.56 -37.03 27.17
C ASP A 144 26.73 -37.41 26.23
N GLU A 145 27.66 -36.50 25.94
CA GLU A 145 28.93 -36.90 25.31
C GLU A 145 29.77 -37.62 26.38
N PRO A 146 29.99 -38.95 26.27
CA PRO A 146 30.75 -39.68 27.27
C PRO A 146 32.18 -39.14 27.25
N ALA A 147 32.70 -38.83 28.45
CA ALA A 147 34.10 -38.49 28.64
C ALA A 147 34.99 -39.42 27.81
N PRO A 148 35.99 -38.91 27.06
CA PRO A 148 36.85 -39.75 26.24
C PRO A 148 37.49 -40.83 27.10
N ALA A 149 37.09 -42.07 26.86
CA ALA A 149 37.66 -43.24 27.50
C ALA A 149 39.10 -43.45 26.99
N VAL A 150 40.04 -43.10 27.88
CA VAL A 150 41.32 -43.75 28.20
C VAL A 150 42.21 -44.21 27.03
N ASP A 151 43.48 -43.80 27.05
CA ASP A 151 44.53 -44.78 26.80
C ASP A 151 45.71 -44.58 27.77
N SER A 152 45.84 -45.53 28.69
CA SER A 152 47.05 -45.76 29.48
C SER A 152 47.81 -46.88 28.78
N PRO A 153 49.06 -46.67 28.33
CA PRO A 153 49.94 -47.79 28.06
C PRO A 153 50.87 -47.97 29.26
N SER A 154 50.48 -48.88 30.14
CA SER A 154 51.43 -49.61 30.99
C SER A 154 52.22 -50.57 30.10
N GLY A 155 53.53 -50.32 29.98
CA GLY A 155 54.48 -51.20 29.30
C GLY A 155 55.90 -50.96 29.82
N GLU A 156 56.21 -51.54 30.99
CA GLU A 156 57.58 -51.81 31.45
C GLU A 156 58.27 -52.88 30.57
N PRO A 157 59.56 -53.23 30.75
CA PRO A 157 60.76 -52.45 31.13
C PRO A 157 61.94 -52.71 30.14
N ASN A 158 63.08 -52.02 30.34
CA ASN A 158 64.42 -52.62 30.59
C ASN A 158 65.64 -51.86 29.98
N ALA A 159 66.65 -51.71 30.85
CA ALA A 159 68.11 -51.65 30.66
C ALA A 159 68.80 -50.55 29.83
N SER A 160 69.51 -49.70 30.59
CA SER A 160 70.97 -49.44 30.51
C SER A 160 71.57 -48.79 29.27
N ASN A 161 72.11 -47.57 29.41
CA ASN A 161 73.56 -47.27 29.39
C ASN A 161 73.74 -45.75 29.63
N ASP A 162 74.36 -45.33 30.73
CA ASP A 162 75.79 -44.97 30.85
C ASP A 162 76.17 -43.64 30.15
N GLY A 163 76.83 -42.77 30.91
CA GLY A 163 77.34 -41.49 30.39
C GLY A 163 77.29 -40.33 31.39
N GLY A 164 77.92 -40.49 32.55
CA GLY A 164 78.26 -39.35 33.40
C GLY A 164 79.42 -38.53 32.85
N ARG A 165 79.43 -37.23 33.21
CA ARG A 165 80.58 -36.33 33.51
C ARG A 165 80.09 -34.89 33.31
N SER A 166 79.94 -34.14 34.40
CA SER A 166 80.97 -33.30 35.06
C SER A 166 80.93 -31.88 34.54
#